data_AF-A0A2V8MGG2-F1
#
_entry.id   AF-A0A2V8MGG2-F1
#
_cell.length_a   1.000
_cell.length_b   1.000
_cell.length_c   1.000
_cell.angle_alpha   90.00
_cell.angle_beta   90.00
_cell.angle_gamma   90.00
#
_symmetry.space_group_name_H-M   'P 1'
#
loop_
_entity.id
_entity.type
_entity.pdbx_description
1 polymer ?
#
loop_
_entity_poly.entity_id
_entity_poly.type
_entity_poly.pdbx_seq_one_letter_code
_entity_poly.pdbx_strand_id
1 'polypeptide(L)'
;EHAVVRLINIESTSRAFGLEKRYEFDTLQPGLTAHYRLPARLKNISIECALSPDYLALLRHGSRILKSIEARNERGFIAGDVCIQVEPGAGLIWQDASQSWIGHSRTVRLTSRTREFEIKLRLADSSAMQGAA
;
A
#
# COMPACT_ATOMS: atom_id res chain seq x y z
N GLU A 1 -7.27 17.78 -10.23
CA GLU A 1 -6.05 17.52 -11.02
C GLU A 1 -5.75 16.03 -10.94
N HIS A 2 -5.38 15.42 -12.06
CA HIS A 2 -5.10 13.99 -12.15
C HIS A 2 -3.68 13.82 -12.67
N ALA A 3 -2.84 13.12 -11.91
CA ALA A 3 -1.45 12.87 -12.25
C ALA A 3 -1.22 11.38 -12.47
N VAL A 4 -0.51 11.03 -13.55
CA VAL A 4 -0.18 9.65 -13.90
C VAL A 4 1.32 9.53 -14.15
N VAL A 5 1.95 8.54 -13.50
CA VAL A 5 3.37 8.22 -13.69
C VAL A 5 3.50 6.74 -14.05
N ARG A 6 4.28 6.43 -15.08
CA ARG A 6 4.58 5.05 -15.47
C ARG A 6 6.07 4.76 -15.34
N LEU A 7 6.39 3.69 -14.63
CA LEU A 7 7.74 3.18 -14.44
C LEU A 7 7.85 1.79 -15.06
N ILE A 8 8.97 1.51 -15.74
CA ILE A 8 9.27 0.21 -16.33
C ILE A 8 10.66 -0.21 -15.87
N ASN A 9 10.79 -1.43 -15.38
CA ASN A 9 12.11 -1.97 -15.03
C ASN A 9 12.91 -2.31 -16.31
N ILE A 10 13.98 -1.57 -16.57
CA ILE A 10 14.87 -1.75 -17.72
C ILE A 10 16.13 -2.58 -17.42
N GLU A 11 16.30 -3.05 -16.17
CA GLU A 11 17.45 -3.85 -15.77
C GLU A 11 17.37 -5.27 -16.36
N SER A 12 18.12 -5.53 -17.42
CA SER A 12 18.02 -6.75 -18.24
C SER A 12 18.35 -8.03 -17.48
N THR A 13 19.18 -7.92 -16.43
CA THR A 13 19.56 -9.06 -15.57
C THR A 13 18.51 -9.35 -14.49
N SER A 14 17.56 -8.45 -14.26
CA SER A 14 16.53 -8.60 -13.24
C SER A 14 15.49 -9.65 -13.64
N ARG A 15 15.09 -10.50 -12.68
CA ARG A 15 13.90 -11.37 -12.85
C ARG A 15 12.61 -10.60 -13.12
N ALA A 16 12.59 -9.31 -12.77
CA ALA A 16 11.48 -8.41 -13.00
C ALA A 16 11.72 -7.48 -14.21
N PHE A 17 12.66 -7.78 -15.11
CA PHE A 17 12.85 -7.01 -16.35
C PHE A 17 11.53 -6.91 -17.13
N GLY A 18 11.12 -5.68 -17.47
CA GLY A 18 9.84 -5.38 -18.11
C GLY A 18 8.64 -5.31 -17.15
N LEU A 19 8.84 -5.38 -15.83
CA LEU A 19 7.80 -5.04 -14.85
C LEU A 19 7.36 -3.59 -15.03
N GLU A 20 6.07 -3.38 -15.19
CA GLU A 20 5.48 -2.05 -15.26
C GLU A 20 4.74 -1.72 -13.98
N LYS A 21 4.87 -0.46 -13.55
CA LYS A 21 4.08 0.15 -12.50
C LYS A 21 3.47 1.43 -13.04
N ARG A 22 2.16 1.60 -12.93
CA ARG A 22 1.45 2.84 -13.26
C ARG A 22 0.82 3.38 -11.98
N TYR A 23 1.21 4.58 -11.60
CA TYR A 23 0.67 5.30 -10.45
C TYR A 23 -0.31 6.35 -10.93
N GLU A 24 -1.50 6.33 -10.36
CA GLU A 24 -2.57 7.29 -10.61
C GLU A 24 -2.93 7.99 -9.31
N PHE A 25 -2.96 9.32 -9.35
CA PHE A 25 -3.32 10.17 -8.22
C PHE A 25 -4.39 11.16 -8.66
N ASP A 26 -5.49 11.19 -7.91
CA ASP A 26 -6.59 12.14 -8.12
C ASP A 26 -6.71 13.06 -6.90
N THR A 27 -6.61 14.37 -7.12
CA THR A 27 -6.75 15.35 -6.03
C THR A 27 -8.17 15.42 -5.47
N LEU A 28 -9.19 14.97 -6.21
CA LEU A 28 -10.58 14.97 -5.76
C LEU A 28 -10.90 13.76 -4.85
N GLN A 29 -10.10 12.69 -4.95
CA GLN A 29 -10.21 11.52 -4.09
C GLN A 29 -8.83 11.18 -3.52
N PRO A 30 -8.47 11.76 -2.35
CA PRO A 30 -7.14 11.63 -1.77
C PRO A 30 -6.68 10.17 -1.64
N GLY A 31 -5.82 9.76 -2.57
CA GLY A 31 -5.41 8.38 -2.67
C GLY A 31 -4.49 8.13 -3.86
N LEU A 32 -3.73 7.05 -3.76
CA LEU A 32 -2.83 6.58 -4.80
C LEU A 32 -3.32 5.22 -5.28
N THR A 33 -3.50 5.05 -6.59
CA THR A 33 -3.72 3.72 -7.17
C THR A 33 -2.45 3.30 -7.91
N ALA A 34 -1.91 2.15 -7.55
CA ALA A 34 -0.73 1.56 -8.19
C ALA A 34 -1.16 0.31 -8.98
N HIS A 35 -1.14 0.40 -10.30
CA HIS A 35 -1.35 -0.73 -11.20
C HIS A 35 -0.02 -1.40 -11.52
N TYR A 36 -0.03 -2.72 -11.55
CA TYR A 36 1.14 -3.54 -11.86
C TYR A 36 0.86 -4.43 -13.06
N ARG A 37 1.86 -4.57 -13.92
CA ARG A 37 1.87 -5.56 -15.00
C ARG A 37 3.18 -6.33 -14.98
N LEU A 38 3.12 -7.59 -14.58
CA LEU A 38 4.28 -8.47 -14.48
C LEU A 38 4.69 -8.95 -15.89
N PRO A 39 6.00 -9.06 -16.17
CA PRO A 39 6.47 -9.66 -17.41
C PRO A 39 6.11 -11.16 -17.44
N ALA A 40 6.02 -11.74 -18.64
CA ALA A 40 5.61 -13.14 -18.81
C ALA A 40 6.45 -14.16 -18.02
N ARG A 41 7.71 -13.83 -17.71
CA ARG A 41 8.63 -14.69 -16.96
C ARG A 41 8.39 -14.66 -15.44
N LEU A 42 7.67 -13.66 -14.93
CA LEU A 42 7.40 -13.49 -13.50
C LEU A 42 5.96 -13.93 -13.20
N LYS A 43 5.79 -15.00 -12.42
CA LYS A 43 4.47 -15.57 -12.11
C LYS A 43 3.73 -14.79 -11.03
N ASN A 44 4.46 -14.30 -10.04
CA ASN A 44 3.94 -13.53 -8.91
C ASN A 44 4.99 -12.55 -8.41
N ILE A 45 4.55 -11.57 -7.63
CA ILE A 45 5.42 -10.68 -6.87
C ILE A 45 4.80 -10.45 -5.49
N SER A 46 5.64 -10.31 -4.47
CA SER A 46 5.23 -9.75 -3.18
C SER A 46 5.55 -8.26 -3.13
N ILE A 47 4.63 -7.48 -2.58
CA ILE A 47 4.72 -6.04 -2.40
C ILE A 47 4.55 -5.76 -0.93
N GLU A 48 5.50 -5.05 -0.36
CA GLU A 48 5.44 -4.56 1.01
C GLU A 48 5.21 -3.06 1.00
N CYS A 49 4.22 -2.62 1.78
CA CYS A 49 3.90 -1.22 1.97
C CYS A 49 4.19 -0.87 3.43
N ALA A 50 5.27 -0.11 3.67
CA ALA A 50 5.58 0.46 4.97
C ALA A 50 4.81 1.77 5.12
N LEU A 51 3.91 1.82 6.10
CA LEU A 51 2.97 2.93 6.27
C LEU A 51 3.27 3.68 7.56
N SER A 52 3.35 5.01 7.45
CA SER A 52 3.52 5.95 8.57
C SER A 52 2.45 7.03 8.50
N PRO A 53 1.20 6.74 8.92
CA PRO A 53 0.19 7.77 9.12
C PRO A 53 0.70 8.83 10.10
N ASP A 54 0.42 10.11 9.85
CA ASP A 54 0.92 11.25 10.64
C ASP A 54 2.40 11.08 11.06
N TYR A 55 3.29 11.12 10.06
CA TYR A 55 4.72 10.90 10.30
C TYR A 55 5.31 11.88 11.34
N LEU A 56 4.78 13.11 11.43
CA LEU A 56 5.23 14.08 12.42
C LEU A 56 4.86 13.63 13.85
N ALA A 57 3.63 13.16 14.08
CA ALA A 57 3.25 12.60 15.37
C ALA A 57 4.07 11.35 15.71
N LEU A 58 4.36 10.50 14.72
CA LEU A 58 5.20 9.32 14.90
C LEU A 58 6.65 9.69 15.27
N LEU A 59 7.22 10.75 14.70
CA LEU A 59 8.54 11.24 15.10
C LEU A 59 8.55 11.78 16.54
N ARG A 60 7.46 12.41 16.99
CA ARG A 60 7.35 13.01 18.34
C ARG A 60 7.07 11.98 19.43
N HIS A 61 6.24 11.00 19.13
CA HIS A 61 5.70 10.09 20.14
C HIS A 61 6.16 8.65 19.96
N GLY A 62 6.88 8.36 18.87
CA GLY A 62 7.32 7.02 18.50
C GLY A 62 6.18 6.17 17.94
N SER A 63 6.51 4.91 17.63
CA SER A 63 5.58 3.93 17.06
C SER A 63 4.43 3.51 17.99
N ARG A 64 4.46 3.87 19.29
CA ARG A 64 3.44 3.48 20.27
C ARG A 64 2.05 4.02 19.98
N ILE A 65 1.94 5.12 19.22
CA ILE A 65 0.66 5.72 18.86
C ILE A 65 0.03 5.06 17.63
N LEU A 66 0.78 4.19 16.94
CA LEU A 66 0.36 3.53 15.72
C LEU A 66 -0.53 2.33 16.05
N LYS A 67 -1.75 2.33 15.53
CA LYS A 67 -2.70 1.22 15.71
C LYS A 67 -3.02 0.57 14.38
N SER A 68 -3.12 -0.76 14.38
CA SER A 68 -3.60 -1.52 13.22
C SER A 68 -5.10 -1.35 13.06
N ILE A 69 -5.54 -1.31 11.82
CA ILE A 69 -6.95 -1.38 11.45
C ILE A 69 -7.14 -2.40 10.35
N GLU A 70 -8.26 -3.12 10.42
CA GLU A 70 -8.69 -4.06 9.39
C GLU A 70 -10.19 -3.86 9.16
N ALA A 71 -10.58 -3.65 7.91
CA ALA A 71 -11.97 -3.42 7.52
C ALA A 71 -12.28 -4.17 6.23
N ARG A 72 -13.16 -5.17 6.29
CA ARG A 72 -13.52 -6.04 5.15
C ARG A 72 -12.29 -6.69 4.48
N ASN A 73 -11.78 -6.08 3.41
CA ASN A 73 -10.63 -6.54 2.63
C ASN A 73 -9.42 -5.60 2.73
N GLU A 74 -9.53 -4.53 3.51
CA GLU A 74 -8.53 -3.48 3.66
C GLU A 74 -7.74 -3.67 4.95
N ARG A 75 -6.45 -3.38 4.89
CA ARG A 75 -5.59 -3.30 6.08
C ARG A 75 -4.83 -1.99 6.09
N GLY A 76 -4.61 -1.46 7.27
CA GLY A 76 -3.98 -0.16 7.40
C GLY A 76 -3.52 0.15 8.80
N PHE A 77 -3.13 1.40 8.99
CA PHE A 77 -2.77 1.91 10.29
C PHE A 77 -3.29 3.32 10.49
N ILE A 78 -3.51 3.67 11.75
CA ILE A 78 -3.90 5.00 12.21
C ILE A 78 -2.88 5.51 13.22
N ALA A 79 -2.55 6.80 13.12
CA ALA A 79 -1.80 7.55 14.13
C ALA A 79 -2.36 8.96 14.21
N GLY A 80 -2.68 9.41 15.43
CA GLY A 80 -3.46 10.64 15.62
C GLY A 80 -4.81 10.53 14.89
N ASP A 81 -5.10 11.53 14.06
CA ASP A 81 -6.32 11.59 13.25
C ASP A 81 -6.14 11.08 11.82
N VAL A 82 -4.92 10.69 11.44
CA VAL A 82 -4.61 10.22 10.08
C VAL A 82 -4.70 8.71 10.02
N CYS A 83 -5.53 8.22 9.11
CA CYS A 83 -5.67 6.80 8.81
C CYS A 83 -5.24 6.54 7.36
N ILE A 84 -4.35 5.56 7.16
CA ILE A 84 -3.95 5.09 5.83
C ILE A 84 -4.35 3.63 5.69
N GLN A 85 -5.13 3.33 4.66
CA GLN A 85 -5.56 1.98 4.32
C GLN A 85 -5.00 1.54 2.97
N VAL A 86 -4.75 0.24 2.87
CA VAL A 86 -4.38 -0.45 1.65
C VAL A 86 -5.52 -1.39 1.28
N GLU A 87 -6.11 -1.15 0.11
CA GLU A 87 -7.14 -1.99 -0.51
C GLU A 87 -6.49 -2.79 -1.65
N PRO A 88 -6.46 -4.13 -1.55
CA PRO A 88 -5.95 -4.98 -2.62
C PRO A 88 -7.00 -5.16 -3.71
N GLY A 89 -6.58 -4.96 -4.96
CA GLY A 89 -7.38 -5.35 -6.13
C GLY A 89 -7.46 -6.86 -6.32
N ALA A 90 -8.18 -7.27 -7.36
CA ALA A 90 -8.38 -8.68 -7.69
C ALA A 90 -7.04 -9.42 -7.89
N GLY A 91 -6.97 -10.65 -7.39
CA GLY A 91 -5.78 -11.49 -7.54
C GLY A 91 -4.65 -11.21 -6.55
N LEU A 92 -4.81 -10.28 -5.61
CA LEU A 92 -3.89 -10.08 -4.49
C LEU A 92 -4.36 -10.81 -3.23
N ILE A 93 -3.40 -11.31 -2.47
CA ILE A 93 -3.65 -11.92 -1.16
C ILE A 93 -2.78 -11.29 -0.08
N TRP A 94 -3.33 -11.12 1.11
CA TRP A 94 -2.56 -10.75 2.29
C TRP A 94 -1.58 -11.86 2.69
N GLN A 95 -0.40 -11.46 3.12
CA GLN A 95 0.64 -12.32 3.69
C GLN A 95 1.26 -11.62 4.89
N ASP A 96 1.98 -12.38 5.72
CA ASP A 96 2.80 -11.79 6.78
C ASP A 96 3.95 -11.00 6.16
N ALA A 97 4.17 -9.78 6.68
CA ALA A 97 5.31 -8.98 6.27
C ALA A 97 6.63 -9.67 6.67
N SER A 98 7.62 -9.62 5.79
CA SER A 98 8.97 -10.14 6.11
C SER A 98 9.60 -9.37 7.27
N GLN A 99 9.31 -8.07 7.34
CA GLN A 99 9.63 -7.21 8.45
C GLN A 99 8.41 -6.36 8.83
N SER A 100 7.85 -6.62 10.01
CA SER A 100 6.64 -5.94 10.48
C SER A 100 6.84 -4.46 10.77
N TRP A 101 8.07 -4.03 11.07
CA TRP A 101 8.43 -2.66 11.45
C TRP A 101 9.61 -2.13 10.64
N ILE A 102 9.46 -0.96 10.03
CA ILE A 102 10.54 -0.26 9.31
C ILE A 102 10.57 1.18 9.80
N GLY A 103 11.60 1.54 10.59
CA GLY A 103 11.66 2.86 11.23
C GLY A 103 10.42 3.11 12.11
N HIS A 104 9.68 4.18 11.80
CA HIS A 104 8.41 4.52 12.47
C HIS A 104 7.17 3.97 11.74
N SER A 105 7.37 3.16 10.71
CA SER A 105 6.30 2.58 9.90
C SER A 105 5.99 1.16 10.34
N ARG A 106 4.75 0.74 10.07
CA ARG A 106 4.36 -0.67 10.14
C ARG A 106 4.02 -1.17 8.74
N THR A 107 4.37 -2.42 8.48
CA THR A 107 4.36 -2.97 7.12
C THR A 107 3.17 -3.88 6.91
N VAL A 108 2.48 -3.72 5.78
CA VAL A 108 1.57 -4.73 5.24
C VAL A 108 2.18 -5.37 4.00
N ARG A 109 1.85 -6.64 3.74
CA ARG A 109 2.34 -7.38 2.59
C ARG A 109 1.22 -7.99 1.77
N LEU A 110 1.31 -7.80 0.45
CA LEU A 110 0.44 -8.39 -0.54
C LEU A 110 1.26 -9.27 -1.48
N THR A 111 0.73 -10.41 -1.90
CA THR A 111 1.33 -11.26 -2.93
C THR A 111 0.36 -11.45 -4.08
N SER A 112 0.82 -11.29 -5.31
CA SER A 112 -0.02 -11.46 -6.49
C SER A 112 -0.19 -12.94 -6.87
N ARG A 113 -1.39 -13.28 -7.35
CA ARG A 113 -1.74 -14.53 -8.03
C ARG A 113 -2.00 -14.31 -9.52
N THR A 114 -2.15 -13.05 -9.93
CA THR A 114 -2.31 -12.62 -11.31
C THR A 114 -1.09 -11.81 -11.75
N ARG A 115 -0.93 -11.64 -13.07
CA ARG A 115 0.10 -10.78 -13.66
C ARG A 115 -0.31 -9.32 -13.76
N GLU A 116 -1.60 -9.05 -13.70
CA GLU A 116 -2.17 -7.72 -13.71
C GLU A 116 -3.04 -7.58 -12.46
N PHE A 117 -2.79 -6.52 -11.70
CA PHE A 117 -3.50 -6.21 -10.47
C PHE A 117 -3.27 -4.75 -10.10
N GLU A 118 -4.04 -4.28 -9.14
CA GLU A 118 -3.90 -2.94 -8.57
C GLU A 118 -3.87 -2.97 -7.05
N ILE A 119 -3.23 -1.95 -6.48
CA ILE A 119 -3.24 -1.67 -5.04
C ILE A 119 -3.70 -0.23 -4.89
N LYS A 120 -4.69 0.01 -4.05
CA LYS A 120 -5.14 1.35 -3.72
C LYS A 120 -4.67 1.70 -2.31
N LEU A 121 -4.01 2.84 -2.17
CA LEU A 121 -3.75 3.49 -0.90
C LEU A 121 -4.76 4.62 -0.74
N ARG A 122 -5.46 4.64 0.39
CA ARG A 122 -6.51 5.62 0.68
C ARG A 122 -6.25 6.27 2.02
N LEU A 123 -6.51 7.57 2.08
CA LEU A 123 -6.70 8.25 3.36
C LEU A 123 -8.14 8.02 3.78
N ALA A 124 -8.34 7.57 5.01
CA ALA A 124 -9.66 7.46 5.60
C ALA A 124 -9.81 8.47 6.72
N ASP A 125 -11.03 8.99 6.89
CA ASP A 125 -11.35 9.82 8.05
C ASP A 125 -11.47 8.92 9.28
N SER A 126 -10.72 9.27 10.33
CA SER A 126 -10.75 8.56 11.61
C SER A 126 -12.14 8.56 12.27
N SER A 127 -12.99 9.53 11.93
CA SER A 127 -14.38 9.66 12.40
C SER A 127 -15.32 8.61 11.79
N ALA A 128 -15.04 8.12 10.57
CA ALA A 128 -15.85 7.09 9.92
C ALA A 128 -15.66 5.69 10.54
N MET A 129 -14.59 5.49 11.32
CA MET A 129 -14.24 4.20 11.92
C MET A 129 -14.70 4.03 13.38
N GLN A 130 -15.28 5.07 14.01
CA GLN A 130 -15.78 5.01 15.40
C GLN A 130 -17.22 4.44 15.50
N GLY A 131 -17.87 4.09 14.38
CA GLY A 131 -19.24 3.58 14.35
C GLY A 131 -19.39 2.05 14.30
N ALA A 132 -18.30 1.30 14.39
CA ALA A 132 -18.32 -0.17 14.35
C ALA A 132 -17.67 -0.74 15.61
N ALA A 133 -18.38 -0.63 16.74
CA ALA A 133 -18.10 -1.34 17.99
C ALA A 133 -19.30 -2.23 18.32
#